data_AF-A0A2S9XF15-F1
#
_entry.id   AF-A0A2S9XF15-F1
#
_cell.length_a   1.000
_cell.length_b   1.000
_cell.length_c   1.000
_cell.angle_alpha   90.00
_cell.angle_beta   90.00
_cell.angle_gamma   90.00
#
_symmetry.space_group_name_H-M   'P 1'
#
loop_
_entity.id
_entity.type
_entity.pdbx_description
1 polymer ?
#
loop_
_entity_poly.entity_id
_entity_poly.type
_entity_poly.pdbx_seq_one_letter_code
_entity_poly.pdbx_strand_id
1 'polypeptide(L)'
;MQNLKRTSKLLLSSFLLCALLPACDKKEEKRDDKAAEEKSEADKELEARLAKKRADRAAEAKALEDKANAIKALATLPEEMPKDLEAACDGVATAQDEFMKKHYDGEGLKRWEEAKGTQMGMLKAGCVKAQSIDIAACQANAMNNAPGEYKKDLPDILAACIEKFSAPAEGADPAAPPAQ
;
A
#
# COMPACT_ATOMS: atom_id res chain seq x y z
N MET A 1 -36.00 -28.98 12.95
CA MET A 1 -36.04 -27.84 13.91
C MET A 1 -35.56 -26.62 13.16
N GLN A 2 -36.48 -25.94 12.48
CA GLN A 2 -37.04 -24.62 12.84
C GLN A 2 -36.06 -23.44 12.63
N ASN A 3 -36.32 -22.74 11.52
CA ASN A 3 -36.02 -21.34 11.22
C ASN A 3 -35.93 -20.42 12.44
N LEU A 4 -35.15 -19.34 12.35
CA LEU A 4 -35.68 -18.01 12.65
C LEU A 4 -34.84 -16.88 11.99
N LYS A 5 -35.35 -16.39 10.86
CA LYS A 5 -35.18 -14.99 10.42
C LYS A 5 -35.83 -14.08 11.47
N ARG A 6 -35.21 -12.95 11.83
CA ARG A 6 -35.93 -11.84 12.47
C ARG A 6 -35.35 -10.49 12.06
N THR A 7 -35.90 -9.97 10.98
CA THR A 7 -36.12 -8.54 10.77
C THR A 7 -36.99 -7.96 11.89
N SER A 8 -36.68 -6.76 12.39
CA SER A 8 -37.70 -5.91 13.03
C SER A 8 -37.34 -4.42 12.89
N LYS A 9 -37.98 -3.77 11.92
CA LYS A 9 -38.33 -2.35 11.93
C LYS A 9 -39.51 -2.16 12.89
N LEU A 10 -39.50 -1.11 13.73
CA LEU A 10 -40.60 -0.49 14.50
C LEU A 10 -39.88 0.35 15.59
N LEU A 11 -40.05 1.65 15.83
CA LEU A 11 -41.17 2.61 15.76
C LEU A 11 -40.56 4.04 15.79
N LEU A 12 -40.81 4.93 14.83
CA LEU A 12 -41.77 6.05 14.89
C LEU A 12 -42.46 6.33 16.25
N SER A 13 -42.16 7.47 16.89
CA SER A 13 -43.09 8.37 17.63
C SER A 13 -42.25 9.48 18.30
N SER A 14 -42.29 10.78 17.94
CA SER A 14 -43.34 11.82 18.03
C SER A 14 -43.10 12.80 19.21
N PHE A 15 -43.57 14.04 19.04
CA PHE A 15 -43.47 15.26 19.87
C PHE A 15 -42.15 16.06 19.73
N LEU A 16 -42.07 17.19 19.00
CA LEU A 16 -42.93 18.38 18.88
C LEU A 16 -43.15 19.08 20.23
N LEU A 17 -42.29 20.05 20.56
CA LEU A 17 -42.61 21.14 21.48
C LEU A 17 -41.89 22.43 21.04
N CYS A 18 -42.57 23.21 20.19
CA CYS A 18 -42.33 24.64 20.04
C CYS A 18 -43.09 25.40 21.12
N ALA A 19 -42.61 26.62 21.38
CA ALA A 19 -43.23 27.72 22.14
C ALA A 19 -42.88 27.80 23.63
N LEU A 20 -41.99 28.74 23.97
CA LEU A 20 -42.28 29.87 24.87
C LEU A 20 -41.10 30.87 24.83
N LEU A 21 -41.26 31.92 24.02
CA LEU A 21 -40.60 33.21 24.20
C LEU A 21 -41.45 34.05 25.17
N PRO A 22 -40.84 34.87 26.04
CA PRO A 22 -41.36 36.18 26.38
C PRO A 22 -40.61 37.28 25.61
N ALA A 23 -41.38 38.31 25.27
CA ALA A 23 -41.07 39.39 24.36
C ALA A 23 -40.10 40.46 24.91
N CYS A 24 -39.36 41.06 23.97
CA CYS A 24 -38.95 42.47 23.85
C CYS A 24 -38.85 43.35 25.11
N ASP A 25 -37.63 43.77 25.45
CA ASP A 25 -37.35 45.17 25.81
C ASP A 25 -36.05 45.65 25.10
N LYS A 26 -36.27 46.34 23.99
CA LYS A 26 -35.65 47.62 23.61
C LYS A 26 -34.17 47.86 24.02
N LYS A 27 -33.25 47.67 23.07
CA LYS A 27 -32.35 48.74 22.60
C LYS A 27 -31.67 48.32 21.29
N GLU A 28 -32.08 48.95 20.18
CA GLU A 28 -31.22 49.08 19.02
C GLU A 28 -29.99 49.91 19.41
N GLU A 29 -28.81 49.31 19.36
CA GLU A 29 -27.60 50.03 19.01
C GLU A 29 -26.97 49.28 17.84
N LYS A 30 -27.23 49.82 16.65
CA LYS A 30 -26.35 49.67 15.50
C LYS A 30 -24.93 49.98 15.96
N ARG A 31 -24.10 48.95 16.03
CA ARG A 31 -22.65 49.11 15.97
C ARG A 31 -22.17 48.24 14.82
N ASP A 32 -22.26 48.82 13.63
CA ASP A 32 -21.28 48.57 12.58
C ASP A 32 -19.90 48.83 13.18
N ASP A 33 -19.29 47.78 13.73
CA ASP A 33 -17.84 47.72 13.85
C ASP A 33 -17.41 46.45 13.14
N LYS A 34 -17.08 46.66 11.87
CA LYS A 34 -16.15 45.89 11.07
C LYS A 34 -14.81 45.83 11.82
N ALA A 35 -14.77 45.10 12.93
CA ALA A 35 -13.54 44.63 13.51
C ALA A 35 -13.07 43.51 12.57
N ALA A 36 -12.15 43.86 11.66
CA ALA A 36 -11.18 42.89 11.24
C ALA A 36 -10.50 42.43 12.54
N GLU A 37 -10.93 41.30 13.10
CA GLU A 37 -10.21 40.64 14.18
C GLU A 37 -8.81 40.37 13.64
N GLU A 38 -7.86 41.22 14.02
CA GLU A 38 -6.46 40.88 13.93
C GLU A 38 -6.31 39.57 14.71
N LYS A 39 -6.11 38.47 13.98
CA LYS A 39 -5.81 37.16 14.56
C LYS A 39 -4.79 37.37 15.66
N SER A 40 -5.07 36.86 16.85
CA SER A 40 -4.13 36.98 17.96
C SER A 40 -2.79 36.38 17.52
N GLU A 41 -1.68 36.85 18.10
CA GLU A 41 -0.36 36.25 17.78
C GLU A 41 -0.36 34.74 18.02
N ALA A 42 -1.17 34.24 18.98
CA ALA A 42 -1.40 32.82 19.21
C ALA A 42 -2.14 32.13 18.04
N ASP A 43 -3.13 32.78 17.43
CA ASP A 43 -3.84 32.25 16.26
C ASP A 43 -2.93 32.24 15.02
N LYS A 44 -2.12 33.28 14.81
CA LYS A 44 -1.12 33.33 13.74
C LYS A 44 -0.05 32.23 13.92
N GLU A 45 0.42 32.01 15.14
CA GLU A 45 1.38 30.93 15.44
C GLU A 45 0.76 29.54 15.21
N LEU A 46 -0.49 29.33 15.64
CA LEU A 46 -1.21 28.07 15.43
C LEU A 46 -1.42 27.80 13.94
N GLU A 47 -1.84 28.81 13.17
CA GLU A 47 -2.00 28.69 11.72
C GLU A 47 -0.68 28.40 11.02
N ALA A 48 0.41 29.07 11.39
CA ALA A 48 1.74 28.80 10.86
C ALA A 48 2.19 27.35 11.16
N ARG A 49 1.95 26.85 12.38
CA ARG A 49 2.24 25.44 12.74
C ARG A 49 1.38 24.45 11.96
N LEU A 50 0.10 24.73 11.75
CA LEU A 50 -0.80 23.87 10.99
C LEU A 50 -0.44 23.87 9.50
N ALA A 51 -0.09 25.02 8.93
CA ALA A 51 0.39 25.15 7.56
C ALA A 51 1.69 24.36 7.36
N LYS A 52 2.67 24.50 8.27
CA LYS A 52 3.91 23.71 8.25
C LYS A 52 3.62 22.21 8.34
N LYS A 53 2.80 21.77 9.30
CA LYS A 53 2.41 20.35 9.42
C LYS A 53 1.66 19.80 8.20
N ARG A 54 0.91 20.62 7.47
CA ARG A 54 0.25 20.22 6.21
C ARG A 54 1.28 20.09 5.09
N ALA A 55 2.21 21.04 4.98
CA ALA A 55 3.31 21.00 4.02
C ALA A 55 4.21 19.77 4.27
N ASP A 56 4.61 19.51 5.51
CA ASP A 56 5.44 18.37 5.89
C ASP A 56 4.74 17.05 5.52
N ARG A 57 3.45 16.90 5.86
CA ARG A 57 2.67 15.71 5.49
C ARG A 57 2.48 15.54 3.98
N ALA A 58 2.29 16.64 3.25
CA ALA A 58 2.17 16.57 1.79
C ALA A 58 3.50 16.18 1.14
N ALA A 59 4.62 16.68 1.66
CA ALA A 59 5.96 16.30 1.21
C ALA A 59 6.27 14.82 1.51
N GLU A 60 5.94 14.34 2.71
CA GLU A 60 6.08 12.93 3.08
C GLU A 60 5.21 12.02 2.20
N ALA A 61 3.94 12.39 1.99
CA ALA A 61 3.02 11.63 1.14
C ALA A 61 3.54 11.55 -0.30
N LYS A 62 4.02 12.68 -0.84
CA LYS A 62 4.61 12.72 -2.18
C LYS A 62 5.88 11.87 -2.26
N ALA A 63 6.76 11.93 -1.26
CA ALA A 63 7.96 11.11 -1.24
C ALA A 63 7.65 9.59 -1.20
N LEU A 64 6.61 9.19 -0.47
CA LEU A 64 6.13 7.80 -0.45
C LEU A 64 5.52 7.39 -1.79
N GLU A 65 4.75 8.27 -2.43
CA GLU A 65 4.19 8.03 -3.77
C GLU A 65 5.29 7.92 -4.83
N ASP A 66 6.25 8.84 -4.84
CA ASP A 66 7.39 8.83 -5.75
C ASP A 66 8.21 7.54 -5.57
N LYS A 67 8.44 7.10 -4.32
CA LYS A 67 9.10 5.82 -4.03
C LYS A 67 8.30 4.63 -4.56
N ALA A 68 6.99 4.60 -4.31
CA ALA A 68 6.14 3.52 -4.80
C ALA A 68 6.12 3.45 -6.33
N ASN A 69 6.12 4.60 -7.00
CA ASN A 69 6.19 4.68 -8.46
C ASN A 69 7.57 4.24 -8.99
N ALA A 70 8.65 4.59 -8.32
CA ALA A 70 9.99 4.13 -8.66
C ALA A 70 10.11 2.59 -8.52
N ILE A 71 9.55 2.01 -7.45
CA ILE A 71 9.50 0.56 -7.27
C ILE A 71 8.67 -0.10 -8.38
N LYS A 72 7.51 0.45 -8.73
CA LYS A 72 6.68 -0.05 -9.85
C LYS A 72 7.42 0.01 -11.19
N ALA A 73 8.28 1.01 -11.39
CA ALA A 73 9.08 1.11 -12.61
C ALA A 73 10.13 0.00 -12.73
N LEU A 74 10.56 -0.63 -11.62
CA LEU A 74 11.46 -1.79 -11.66
C LEU A 74 10.77 -3.05 -12.20
N ALA A 75 9.44 -3.12 -12.16
CA ALA A 75 8.67 -4.28 -12.63
C ALA A 75 8.69 -4.37 -14.16
N THR A 76 9.82 -4.82 -14.71
CA THR A 76 10.07 -4.97 -16.14
C THR A 76 10.59 -6.37 -16.43
N LEU A 77 10.23 -6.92 -17.58
CA LEU A 77 10.79 -8.19 -18.04
C LEU A 77 12.22 -7.97 -18.56
N PRO A 78 13.13 -8.93 -18.35
CA PRO A 78 14.44 -8.90 -18.97
C PRO A 78 14.32 -9.03 -20.50
N GLU A 79 15.35 -8.59 -21.23
CA GLU A 79 15.40 -8.77 -22.69
C GLU A 79 15.44 -10.25 -23.08
N GLU A 80 16.21 -11.04 -22.32
CA GLU A 80 16.26 -12.50 -22.47
C GLU A 80 15.36 -13.17 -21.44
N MET A 81 14.30 -13.83 -21.93
CA MET A 81 13.37 -14.57 -21.08
C MET A 81 13.92 -15.96 -20.72
N PRO A 82 13.66 -16.45 -19.49
CA PRO A 82 13.97 -17.82 -19.10
C PRO A 82 13.26 -18.83 -20.01
N LYS A 83 13.90 -19.97 -20.26
CA LYS A 83 13.37 -21.01 -21.17
C LYS A 83 12.17 -21.76 -20.59
N ASP A 84 12.14 -21.91 -19.27
CA ASP A 84 11.12 -22.65 -18.55
C ASP A 84 10.99 -22.11 -17.11
N LEU A 85 9.98 -22.62 -16.40
CA LEU A 85 9.65 -22.20 -15.04
C LEU A 85 10.76 -22.55 -14.04
N GLU A 86 11.46 -23.66 -14.23
CA GLU A 86 12.55 -24.04 -13.33
C GLU A 86 13.71 -23.05 -13.44
N ALA A 87 14.15 -22.75 -14.66
CA ALA A 87 15.17 -21.75 -14.93
C ALA A 87 14.76 -20.36 -14.43
N ALA A 88 13.49 -19.99 -14.58
CA ALA A 88 12.97 -18.72 -14.08
C ALA A 88 13.06 -18.65 -12.54
N CYS A 89 12.61 -19.69 -11.84
CA CYS A 89 12.61 -19.73 -10.38
C CYS A 89 14.02 -19.88 -9.78
N ASP A 90 14.94 -20.56 -10.48
CA ASP A 90 16.36 -20.55 -10.12
C ASP A 90 16.96 -19.15 -10.27
N GLY A 91 16.61 -18.44 -11.35
CA GLY A 91 16.98 -17.04 -11.54
C GLY A 91 16.51 -16.14 -10.40
N VAL A 92 15.29 -16.34 -9.89
CA VAL A 92 14.77 -15.59 -8.73
C VAL A 92 15.59 -15.87 -7.46
N ALA A 93 15.92 -17.14 -7.18
CA ALA A 93 16.74 -17.49 -6.03
C ALA A 93 18.14 -16.88 -6.12
N THR A 94 18.81 -17.00 -7.27
CA THR A 94 20.12 -16.38 -7.51
C THR A 94 20.06 -14.87 -7.36
N ALA A 95 19.09 -14.20 -7.98
CA ALA A 95 18.94 -12.75 -7.89
C ALA A 95 18.67 -12.27 -6.46
N GLN A 96 17.92 -13.04 -5.65
CA GLN A 96 17.73 -12.69 -4.23
C GLN A 96 19.02 -12.84 -3.42
N ASP A 97 19.79 -13.91 -3.61
CA ASP A 97 21.10 -14.07 -2.95
C ASP A 97 22.07 -12.93 -3.32
N GLU A 98 22.13 -12.57 -4.60
CA GLU A 98 22.94 -11.46 -5.09
C GLU A 98 22.47 -10.10 -4.55
N PHE A 99 21.16 -9.84 -4.52
CA PHE A 99 20.60 -8.64 -3.93
C PHE A 99 20.99 -8.49 -2.45
N MET A 100 20.88 -9.58 -1.68
CA MET A 100 21.25 -9.58 -0.27
C MET A 100 22.75 -9.31 -0.09
N LYS A 101 23.61 -9.97 -0.87
CA LYS A 101 25.06 -9.75 -0.85
C LYS A 101 25.47 -8.33 -1.27
N LYS A 102 24.73 -7.73 -2.21
CA LYS A 102 25.01 -6.39 -2.74
C LYS A 102 24.63 -5.26 -1.77
N HIS A 103 23.59 -5.46 -0.96
CA HIS A 103 22.99 -4.38 -0.17
C HIS A 103 23.10 -4.52 1.35
N TYR A 104 23.54 -5.69 1.83
CA TYR A 104 23.79 -5.97 3.23
C TYR A 104 25.26 -6.30 3.48
N ASP A 105 25.74 -5.89 4.65
CA ASP A 105 27.10 -6.12 5.13
C ASP A 105 27.07 -6.59 6.60
N GLY A 106 28.26 -6.90 7.13
CA GLY A 106 28.47 -7.26 8.54
C GLY A 106 27.50 -8.35 9.04
N GLU A 107 26.86 -8.09 10.18
CA GLU A 107 25.90 -9.01 10.81
C GLU A 107 24.67 -9.30 9.94
N GLY A 108 24.24 -8.34 9.10
CA GLY A 108 23.11 -8.55 8.19
C GLY A 108 23.42 -9.59 7.13
N LEU A 109 24.59 -9.49 6.51
CA LEU A 109 25.06 -10.47 5.52
C LEU A 109 25.37 -11.82 6.17
N LYS A 110 25.98 -11.83 7.36
CA LYS A 110 26.24 -13.08 8.09
C LYS A 110 24.96 -13.85 8.38
N ARG A 111 23.92 -13.17 8.88
CA ARG A 111 22.60 -13.78 9.12
C ARG A 111 21.96 -14.29 7.84
N TRP A 112 22.15 -13.58 6.72
CA TRP A 112 21.70 -14.06 5.42
C TRP A 112 22.39 -15.36 5.03
N GLU A 113 23.71 -15.40 5.08
CA GLU A 113 24.51 -16.58 4.73
C GLU A 113 24.17 -17.82 5.57
N GLU A 114 23.85 -17.64 6.86
CA GLU A 114 23.39 -18.72 7.74
C GLU A 114 21.98 -19.24 7.37
N ALA A 115 21.09 -18.37 6.88
CA ALA A 115 19.69 -18.70 6.62
C ALA A 115 19.38 -19.06 5.15
N LYS A 116 20.24 -18.66 4.20
CA LYS A 116 19.90 -18.68 2.77
C LYS A 116 19.59 -20.07 2.23
N GLY A 117 20.23 -21.13 2.75
CA GLY A 117 19.98 -22.50 2.28
C GLY A 117 18.49 -22.90 2.37
N THR A 118 17.84 -22.61 3.50
CA THR A 118 16.41 -22.86 3.67
C THR A 118 15.55 -21.82 2.96
N GLN A 119 15.96 -20.54 3.00
CA GLN A 119 15.19 -19.44 2.38
C GLN A 119 15.09 -19.59 0.86
N MET A 120 16.18 -19.96 0.19
CA MET A 120 16.21 -20.20 -1.26
C MET A 120 15.33 -21.38 -1.67
N GLY A 121 15.34 -22.46 -0.89
CA GLY A 121 14.46 -23.60 -1.12
C GLY A 121 12.98 -23.22 -1.04
N MET A 122 12.59 -22.46 -0.01
CA MET A 122 11.21 -21.97 0.15
C MET A 122 10.83 -20.98 -0.95
N LEU A 123 11.74 -20.08 -1.33
CA LEU A 123 11.52 -19.13 -2.41
C LEU A 123 11.28 -19.85 -3.74
N LYS A 124 12.15 -20.79 -4.12
CA LYS A 124 11.99 -21.58 -5.35
C LYS A 124 10.67 -22.35 -5.33
N ALA A 125 10.32 -22.99 -4.22
CA ALA A 125 9.05 -23.71 -4.09
C ALA A 125 7.83 -22.79 -4.24
N GLY A 126 7.87 -21.59 -3.65
CA GLY A 126 6.83 -20.58 -3.80
C GLY A 126 6.71 -20.08 -5.24
N CYS A 127 7.83 -19.82 -5.90
CA CYS A 127 7.88 -19.41 -7.31
C CYS A 127 7.29 -20.48 -8.24
N VAL A 128 7.69 -21.75 -8.06
CA VAL A 128 7.14 -22.86 -8.86
C VAL A 128 5.63 -22.98 -8.66
N LYS A 129 5.13 -22.80 -7.43
CA LYS A 129 3.70 -22.81 -7.12
C LYS A 129 2.93 -21.66 -7.76
N ALA A 130 3.56 -20.50 -8.00
CA ALA A 130 2.94 -19.38 -8.69
C ALA A 130 2.75 -19.62 -10.20
N GLN A 131 3.49 -20.57 -10.78
CA GLN A 131 3.34 -21.02 -12.17
C GLN A 131 3.37 -19.91 -13.24
N SER A 132 4.15 -18.85 -13.02
CA SER A 132 4.29 -17.75 -13.98
C SER A 132 5.76 -17.43 -14.25
N ILE A 133 6.20 -17.71 -15.48
CA ILE A 133 7.55 -17.38 -15.96
C ILE A 133 7.74 -15.86 -15.99
N ASP A 134 6.72 -15.10 -16.40
CA ASP A 134 6.79 -13.64 -16.48
C ASP A 134 6.98 -12.99 -15.11
N ILE A 135 6.24 -13.45 -14.09
CA ILE A 135 6.40 -12.95 -12.72
C ILE A 135 7.81 -13.28 -12.21
N ALA A 136 8.28 -14.51 -12.39
CA ALA A 136 9.61 -14.92 -11.95
C ALA A 136 10.74 -14.15 -12.66
N ALA A 137 10.65 -14.01 -13.99
CA ALA A 137 11.61 -13.25 -14.79
C ALA A 137 11.64 -11.78 -14.37
N CYS A 138 10.46 -11.16 -14.16
CA CYS A 138 10.36 -9.80 -13.64
C CYS A 138 11.02 -9.67 -12.28
N GLN A 139 10.75 -10.58 -11.34
CA GLN A 139 11.29 -10.52 -9.99
C GLN A 139 12.82 -10.61 -9.97
N ALA A 140 13.40 -11.52 -10.76
CA ALA A 140 14.84 -11.63 -10.91
C ALA A 140 15.44 -10.35 -11.50
N ASN A 141 14.85 -9.83 -12.58
CA ASN A 141 15.31 -8.60 -13.24
C ASN A 141 15.20 -7.37 -12.32
N ALA A 142 14.09 -7.24 -11.59
CA ALA A 142 13.86 -6.14 -10.67
C ALA A 142 14.87 -6.14 -9.52
N MET A 143 15.18 -7.30 -8.94
CA MET A 143 16.22 -7.41 -7.88
C MET A 143 17.61 -7.05 -8.40
N ASN A 144 17.98 -7.48 -9.61
CA ASN A 144 19.29 -7.17 -10.18
C ASN A 144 19.49 -5.66 -10.43
N ASN A 145 18.42 -4.95 -10.77
CA ASN A 145 18.44 -3.54 -11.11
C ASN A 145 18.00 -2.59 -9.97
N ALA A 146 17.48 -3.13 -8.86
CA ALA A 146 17.04 -2.33 -7.74
C ALA A 146 18.21 -1.53 -7.13
N PRO A 147 18.05 -0.22 -6.89
CA PRO A 147 19.04 0.56 -6.19
C PRO A 147 19.05 0.21 -4.70
N GLY A 148 20.21 0.41 -4.05
CA GLY A 148 20.39 0.03 -2.64
C GLY A 148 19.53 0.79 -1.64
N GLU A 149 18.93 1.91 -2.03
CA GLU A 149 17.92 2.62 -1.23
C GLU A 149 16.66 1.77 -0.98
N TYR A 150 16.31 0.85 -1.90
CA TYR A 150 15.13 -0.02 -1.78
C TYR A 150 15.44 -1.37 -1.14
N LYS A 151 16.60 -1.53 -0.49
CA LYS A 151 16.98 -2.81 0.13
C LYS A 151 15.96 -3.33 1.16
N LYS A 152 15.24 -2.42 1.82
CA LYS A 152 14.17 -2.75 2.79
C LYS A 152 12.80 -2.93 2.15
N ASP A 153 12.66 -2.56 0.88
CA ASP A 153 11.42 -2.59 0.11
C ASP A 153 11.38 -3.81 -0.83
N LEU A 154 12.22 -4.82 -0.59
CA LEU A 154 12.24 -6.06 -1.38
C LEU A 154 10.84 -6.71 -1.54
N PRO A 155 9.99 -6.80 -0.49
CA PRO A 155 8.62 -7.29 -0.66
C PRO A 155 7.79 -6.47 -1.65
N ASP A 156 7.93 -5.15 -1.65
CA ASP A 156 7.20 -4.25 -2.54
C ASP A 156 7.71 -4.37 -4.00
N ILE A 157 9.02 -4.55 -4.19
CA ILE A 157 9.62 -4.85 -5.49
C ILE A 157 9.03 -6.13 -6.08
N LEU A 158 8.95 -7.20 -5.28
CA LEU A 158 8.41 -8.48 -5.73
C LEU A 158 6.90 -8.40 -5.99
N ALA A 159 6.17 -7.66 -5.15
CA ALA A 159 4.74 -7.42 -5.30
C ALA A 159 4.43 -6.63 -6.58
N ALA A 160 5.23 -5.63 -6.93
CA ALA A 160 5.04 -4.86 -8.17
C ALA A 160 5.08 -5.74 -9.44
N CYS A 161 5.95 -6.75 -9.47
CA CYS A 161 5.96 -7.75 -10.54
C CYS A 161 4.68 -8.60 -10.57
N ILE A 162 4.21 -9.05 -9.40
CA ILE A 162 2.96 -9.81 -9.30
C ILE A 162 1.79 -8.92 -9.77
N GLU A 163 1.63 -7.71 -9.25
CA GLU A 163 0.55 -6.79 -9.63
C GLU A 163 0.53 -6.52 -11.13
N LYS A 164 1.70 -6.39 -11.75
CA LYS A 164 1.81 -6.11 -13.18
C LYS A 164 1.52 -7.31 -14.07
N PHE A 165 1.92 -8.52 -13.67
CA PHE A 165 1.90 -9.71 -14.52
C PHE A 165 0.93 -10.82 -14.04
N SER A 166 0.17 -10.60 -12.97
CA SER A 166 -0.83 -11.56 -12.44
C SER A 166 -2.19 -11.49 -13.14
N ALA A 167 -2.24 -11.12 -14.43
CA ALA A 167 -3.49 -11.03 -15.17
C ALA A 167 -4.37 -12.27 -14.91
N PRO A 168 -5.69 -12.10 -14.66
CA PRO A 168 -6.58 -13.24 -14.53
C PRO A 168 -6.51 -13.99 -15.85
N ALA A 169 -6.22 -15.29 -15.81
CA ALA A 169 -6.25 -16.11 -17.00
C ALA A 169 -7.59 -15.90 -17.72
N GLU A 170 -7.59 -15.15 -18.83
CA GLU A 170 -8.68 -15.17 -19.79
C GLU A 170 -8.73 -16.60 -20.34
N GLY A 171 -9.51 -17.46 -19.69
CA GLY A 171 -9.70 -18.86 -20.07
C GLY A 171 -9.83 -19.88 -18.93
N ALA A 172 -9.58 -19.52 -17.67
CA ALA A 172 -9.85 -20.43 -16.55
C ALA A 172 -11.33 -20.33 -16.15
N ASP A 173 -12.18 -21.04 -16.87
CA ASP A 173 -13.58 -21.26 -16.53
C ASP A 173 -13.68 -21.89 -15.11
N PRO A 174 -14.30 -21.24 -14.12
CA PRO A 174 -14.37 -21.76 -12.75
C PRO A 174 -15.38 -22.92 -12.59
N ALA A 175 -15.85 -23.52 -13.68
CA ALA A 175 -16.86 -24.58 -13.67
C ALA A 175 -16.45 -25.83 -14.47
N ALA A 176 -15.37 -26.50 -14.07
CA ALA A 176 -15.16 -27.90 -14.43
C ALA A 176 -14.85 -28.73 -13.17
N PRO A 177 -15.80 -29.54 -12.65
CA PRO A 177 -15.48 -30.51 -11.61
C PRO A 177 -14.48 -31.55 -12.14
N PRO A 178 -13.62 -32.13 -11.28
CA PRO A 178 -12.64 -33.11 -11.71
C PRO A 178 -13.33 -34.31 -12.36
N ALA A 179 -12.97 -34.60 -13.60
CA ALA A 179 -13.30 -35.85 -14.27
C ALA A 179 -12.37 -36.94 -13.72
N GLN A 180 -12.98 -37.83 -12.91
CA GLN A 180 -12.63 -39.21 -12.53
C GLN A 180 -11.17 -39.53 -12.19
#